data_AF-A0AAD2WYA2-F1
#
_entry.id   AF-A0AAD2WYA2-F1
#
_cell.length_a   1.000
_cell.length_b   1.000
_cell.length_c   1.000
_cell.angle_alpha   90.00
_cell.angle_beta   90.00
_cell.angle_gamma   90.00
#
_symmetry.space_group_name_H-M   'P 1'
#
loop_
_entity.id
_entity.type
_entity.pdbx_description
1 polymer ?
#
loop_
_entity_poly.entity_id
_entity_poly.type
_entity_poly.pdbx_seq_one_letter_code
_entity_poly.pdbx_strand_id
1 'polypeptide(L)' 'MIHKQKFYLKKPTLGLRLKNNKCEWCGKETNNLKVYQVKKLKDLIDEYAWHVFMKSINRKTLVVCNECFEKINNSNEE' A
#
# COMPACT_ATOMS: atom_id res chain seq x y z
N MET A 1 -0.23 -4.95 40.74
CA MET A 1 -1.09 -4.65 39.57
C MET A 1 -0.49 -5.35 38.36
N ILE A 2 -1.07 -6.48 37.94
CA ILE A 2 -0.58 -7.22 36.77
C ILE A 2 -1.10 -6.47 35.53
N HIS A 3 -0.24 -5.68 34.89
CA HIS A 3 -0.54 -5.12 33.58
C HIS A 3 -0.63 -6.29 32.58
N LYS A 4 -1.86 -6.79 32.38
CA LYS A 4 -2.16 -7.81 31.38
C LYS A 4 -1.95 -7.18 30.00
N GLN A 5 -0.73 -7.29 29.50
CA GLN A 5 -0.33 -6.72 28.22
C GLN A 5 -1.13 -7.45 27.13
N LYS A 6 -2.23 -6.84 26.70
CA LYS A 6 -2.99 -7.30 25.55
C LYS A 6 -2.02 -7.31 24.36
N PHE A 7 -1.74 -8.49 23.83
CA PHE A 7 -0.93 -8.65 22.62
C PHE A 7 -1.70 -8.07 21.43
N TYR A 8 -1.56 -6.77 21.22
CA TYR A 8 -2.02 -6.13 19.99
C TYR A 8 -1.00 -6.44 18.89
N LEU A 9 -1.40 -7.26 17.91
CA LEU A 9 -0.62 -7.44 16.68
C LEU A 9 -0.49 -6.08 16.00
N LYS A 10 0.67 -5.45 16.15
CA LYS A 10 0.95 -4.15 15.52
C LYS A 10 0.96 -4.34 14.01
N LYS A 11 0.16 -3.56 13.29
CA LYS A 11 0.24 -3.51 11.82
C LYS A 11 1.68 -3.11 11.42
N PRO A 12 2.26 -3.74 10.40
CA PRO A 12 3.62 -3.42 9.97
C PRO A 12 3.71 -1.95 9.55
N THR A 13 4.77 -1.28 10.00
CA THR A 13 5.03 0.12 9.64
C THR A 13 5.40 0.24 8.16
N LEU A 14 5.28 1.44 7.58
CA LEU A 14 5.66 1.68 6.18
C LEU A 14 7.13 1.31 5.92
N GLY A 15 8.03 1.64 6.84
CA GLY A 15 9.44 1.28 6.73
C GLY A 15 9.66 -0.24 6.72
N LEU A 16 8.91 -1.00 7.51
CA LEU A 16 9.00 -2.47 7.49
C LEU A 16 8.47 -3.05 6.18
N ARG A 17 7.39 -2.47 5.64
CA ARG A 17 6.84 -2.85 4.32
C ARG A 17 7.83 -2.58 3.18
N LEU A 18 8.51 -1.44 3.21
CA LEU A 18 9.57 -1.11 2.25
C LEU A 18 10.76 -2.06 2.36
N LYS A 19 11.20 -2.38 3.58
CA LYS A 19 12.28 -3.35 3.82
C LYS A 19 11.97 -4.75 3.31
N ASN A 20 10.70 -5.09 3.13
CA ASN A 20 10.30 -6.40 2.61
C ASN A 20 10.65 -6.57 1.11
N ASN A 21 11.14 -5.52 0.44
CA ASN A 21 11.56 -5.54 -0.97
C ASN A 21 10.55 -6.20 -1.92
N LYS A 22 9.26 -6.11 -1.58
CA LYS A 22 8.16 -6.76 -2.29
C LYS A 22 7.09 -5.74 -2.62
N CYS A 23 6.68 -5.71 -3.89
CA CYS A 23 5.53 -4.95 -4.35
C CYS A 23 4.26 -5.53 -3.72
N GLU A 24 3.45 -4.69 -3.07
CA GLU A 24 2.20 -5.14 -2.45
C GLU A 24 1.08 -5.36 -3.46
N TRP A 25 1.21 -4.80 -4.67
CA TRP A 25 0.19 -4.93 -5.71
C TRP A 25 0.42 -6.16 -6.60
N CYS A 26 1.60 -6.29 -7.21
CA CYS A 26 1.92 -7.42 -8.08
C CYS A 26 2.63 -8.57 -7.37
N GLY A 27 3.11 -8.39 -6.14
CA GLY A 27 3.85 -9.41 -5.39
C GLY A 27 5.30 -9.61 -5.84
N LYS A 28 5.79 -8.86 -6.83
CA LYS A 28 7.17 -8.98 -7.35
C LYS A 28 8.19 -8.51 -6.31
N GLU A 29 9.27 -9.27 -6.14
CA GLU A 29 10.41 -8.84 -5.33
C GLU A 29 11.31 -7.92 -6.15
N THR A 30 11.56 -6.71 -5.65
CA THR A 30 12.34 -5.68 -6.36
C THR A 30 12.92 -4.71 -5.35
N ASN A 31 14.16 -4.28 -5.55
CA ASN A 31 14.81 -3.29 -4.68
C ASN A 31 14.33 -1.84 -4.97
N ASN A 32 13.82 -1.60 -6.17
CA ASN A 32 13.31 -0.30 -6.63
C ASN A 32 11.80 -0.19 -6.36
N LEU A 33 11.46 -0.01 -5.09
CA LEU A 33 10.08 0.24 -4.65
C LEU A 33 9.83 1.74 -4.48
N LYS A 34 8.64 2.18 -4.91
CA LYS A 34 8.11 3.52 -4.72
C LYS A 34 6.87 3.43 -3.83
N VAL A 35 6.67 4.47 -3.02
CA VAL A 35 5.45 4.60 -2.21
C VAL A 35 4.49 5.48 -2.98
N TYR A 36 3.34 4.91 -3.36
CA TYR A 36 2.21 5.67 -3.86
C TYR A 36 1.34 6.09 -2.67
N GLN A 37 1.04 7.39 -2.57
CA GLN A 37 0.26 7.95 -1.46
C GLN A 37 -0.94 8.76 -1.98
N VAL A 38 -2.12 8.48 -1.43
CA VAL A 38 -3.35 9.21 -1.72
C VAL A 38 -3.74 10.16 -0.58
N LYS A 39 -4.44 11.25 -0.90
CA LYS A 39 -4.93 12.21 0.11
C LYS A 39 -6.01 11.58 1.01
N LYS A 40 -7.05 10.99 0.39
CA LYS A 40 -8.19 10.38 1.08
C LYS A 40 -8.56 9.05 0.40
N LEU A 41 -8.90 8.05 1.21
CA LEU A 41 -9.38 6.75 0.71
C LEU A 41 -10.81 6.81 0.18
N LYS A 42 -11.60 7.77 0.70
CA LYS A 42 -13.01 7.95 0.32
C LYS A 42 -13.16 8.51 -1.09
N ASP A 43 -12.16 9.24 -1.58
CA ASP A 43 -12.17 9.87 -2.90
C ASP A 43 -11.75 8.88 -4.01
N LEU A 44 -11.38 7.65 -3.65
CA LEU A 44 -11.01 6.60 -4.59
C LEU A 44 -12.27 5.99 -5.22
N ILE A 45 -12.29 5.86 -6.54
CA ILE A 45 -13.41 5.31 -7.33
C ILE A 45 -13.18 3.81 -7.54
N ASP A 46 -14.24 2.98 -7.50
CA ASP A 46 -14.12 1.52 -7.63
C ASP A 46 -13.89 1.01 -9.07
N GLU A 47 -13.73 1.93 -10.03
CA GLU A 47 -13.38 1.63 -11.43
C GLU A 47 -11.95 1.13 -11.58
N TYR A 48 -11.03 1.62 -10.73
CA TYR A 48 -9.63 1.23 -10.79
C TYR A 48 -9.32 0.10 -9.82
N ALA A 49 -8.72 -0.98 -10.32
CA ALA A 49 -8.34 -2.12 -9.49
C ALA A 49 -7.44 -1.74 -8.30
N TRP A 50 -6.54 -0.76 -8.49
CA TRP A 50 -5.65 -0.28 -7.44
C TRP A 50 -6.39 0.58 -6.39
N HIS A 51 -7.47 1.28 -6.74
CA HIS A 51 -8.36 1.95 -5.80
C HIS A 51 -9.08 0.96 -4.89
N VAL A 52 -9.70 -0.07 -5.47
CA VAL A 52 -10.38 -1.13 -4.73
C VAL A 52 -9.39 -1.83 -3.78
N PHE A 53 -8.17 -2.08 -4.25
CA PHE A 53 -7.11 -2.64 -3.43
C PHE A 53 -6.72 -1.73 -2.25
N MET A 54 -6.56 -0.42 -2.46
CA MET A 54 -6.24 0.52 -1.39
C MET A 54 -7.36 0.63 -0.34
N LYS A 55 -8.63 0.52 -0.77
CA LYS A 55 -9.79 0.45 0.13
C LYS A 55 -9.77 -0.82 0.97
N SER A 56 -9.49 -1.99 0.37
CA SER A 56 -9.50 -3.28 1.07
C SER A 56 -8.42 -3.38 2.15
N ILE A 57 -7.21 -2.87 1.88
CA ILE A 57 -6.12 -2.83 2.87
C ILE A 57 -6.30 -1.70 3.91
N ASN A 58 -7.22 -0.77 3.66
CA ASN A 58 -7.49 0.42 4.46
C ASN A 58 -6.21 1.21 4.83
N ARG A 59 -5.37 1.47 3.82
CA ARG A 59 -4.12 2.23 3.95
C ARG A 59 -3.99 3.25 2.83
N LYS A 60 -3.63 4.48 3.20
CA LYS A 60 -3.38 5.59 2.25
C LYS A 60 -2.07 5.46 1.48
N THR A 61 -1.25 4.47 1.80
CA THR A 61 0.06 4.23 1.19
C THR A 61 0.15 2.82 0.65
N LEU A 62 0.59 2.70 -0.59
CA LEU A 62 0.79 1.45 -1.31
C LEU A 62 2.25 1.38 -1.75
N VAL A 63 2.93 0.27 -1.41
CA VAL A 63 4.31 0.03 -1.84
C VAL A 63 4.28 -0.71 -3.17
N VAL A 64 4.79 -0.08 -4.23
CA VAL A 64 4.74 -0.60 -5.60
C VAL A 64 6.11 -0.61 -6.26
N CYS A 65 6.34 -1.52 -7.20
CA CYS A 65 7.51 -1.45 -8.09
C CYS A 65 7.33 -0.36 -9.16
N ASN A 66 8.40 -0.01 -9.88
CA ASN A 66 8.34 1.03 -10.91
C ASN A 66 7.29 0.76 -12.00
N GLU A 67 7.20 -0.48 -12.49
CA GLU A 67 6.21 -0.88 -13.51
C GLU A 67 4.76 -0.64 -13.04
N CYS A 68 4.48 -0.99 -11.78
CA CYS A 68 3.18 -0.78 -11.15
C CYS A 68 2.89 0.70 -10.92
N PHE A 69 3.91 1.46 -10.53
CA PHE A 69 3.80 2.90 -10.35
C PHE A 69 3.42 3.59 -11.66
N GLU A 70 4.07 3.24 -12.77
CA GLU A 70 3.74 3.78 -14.10
C GLU A 70 2.33 3.40 -14.54
N LYS A 71 1.90 2.16 -14.31
CA LYS A 71 0.50 1.74 -14.60
C LYS A 71 -0.52 2.58 -13.83
N ILE A 72 -0.27 2.84 -12.55
CA ILE A 72 -1.17 3.67 -11.72
C ILE A 72 -1.16 5.11 -12.23
N ASN A 73 0.02 5.65 -12.55
CA ASN A 73 0.13 7.02 -13.05
C ASN A 73 -0.62 7.19 -14.37
N ASN A 74 -0.39 6.30 -15.33
CA ASN A 74 -1.06 6.32 -16.62
C ASN A 74 -2.58 6.16 -16.49
N SER A 75 -3.06 5.35 -15.54
CA SER A 75 -4.51 5.18 -15.32
C SER A 75 -5.22 6.42 -14.76
N ASN A 76 -4.49 7.41 -14.24
CA ASN A 76 -5.06 8.67 -13.72
C ASN A 76 -5.02 9.83 -14.75
N GLU A 77 -4.41 9.64 -15.92
CA GLU A 77 -4.22 10.69 -16.94
C GLU A 77 -5.23 10.63 -18.11
N GLU A 78 -6.36 9.92 -17.95
CA GLU A 78 -7.51 9.95 -18.88
C GLU A 78 -8.72 10.69 -18.30
#